data_AF-A0A6J7M9U6-F1
#
_entry.id   AF-A0A6J7M9U6-F1
#
_cell.length_a   1.000
_cell.length_b   1.000
_cell.length_c   1.000
_cell.angle_alpha   90.00
_cell.angle_beta   90.00
_cell.angle_gamma   90.00
#
_symmetry.space_group_name_H-M   'P 1'
#
loop_
_entity.id
_entity.type
_entity.pdbx_description
1 polymer ?
#
loop_
_entity_poly.entity_id
_entity_poly.type
_entity_poly.pdbx_seq_one_letter_code
_entity_poly.pdbx_strand_id
1 'polypeptide(L)'
;MKRFIKEFRDFIATGNVIDLAVAVVLGAAVKAVIDRFMEAVVNPLIGAIVGKPNLDSFLTITMRRGQENESIVSFGAVLTQVINLVLVGLVLFLCVHTYNRLKRPKEESAPAPTVSAEVGLLTEIRDALRDR
;
A
#
# COMPACT_ATOMS: atom_id res chain seq x y z
N MET A 1 -38.69 3.62 3.41
CA MET A 1 -37.45 4.27 2.91
C MET A 1 -36.74 5.15 3.93
N LYS A 2 -37.39 6.12 4.59
CA LYS A 2 -36.73 7.00 5.58
C LYS A 2 -36.04 6.27 6.75
N ARG A 3 -36.62 5.15 7.21
CA ARG A 3 -36.07 4.31 8.29
C ARG A 3 -34.78 3.59 7.88
N PHE A 4 -34.76 2.99 6.69
CA PHE A 4 -33.58 2.35 6.11
C PHE A 4 -32.41 3.33 5.90
N ILE A 5 -32.69 4.54 5.40
CA ILE A 5 -31.65 5.58 5.21
C ILE A 5 -31.05 6.02 6.56
N LYS A 6 -31.89 6.11 7.60
CA LYS A 6 -31.43 6.45 8.96
C LYS A 6 -30.58 5.33 9.57
N GLU A 7 -31.03 4.07 9.45
CA GLU A 7 -30.28 2.89 9.91
C GLU A 7 -28.94 2.73 9.16
N PHE A 8 -28.93 3.00 7.85
CA PHE A 8 -27.71 2.99 7.03
C PHE A 8 -26.74 4.12 7.40
N ARG A 9 -27.25 5.33 7.63
CA ARG A 9 -26.43 6.46 8.11
C ARG A 9 -25.84 6.15 9.48
N ASP A 10 -26.64 5.62 10.41
CA ASP A 10 -26.21 5.30 11.76
C ASP A 10 -25.19 4.12 11.74
N PHE A 11 -25.30 3.18 10.79
CA PHE A 11 -24.31 2.14 10.53
C PHE A 11 -22.97 2.71 10.02
N ILE A 12 -22.98 3.57 9.00
CA ILE A 12 -21.78 4.20 8.45
C ILE A 12 -21.13 5.15 9.47
N ALA A 13 -21.93 5.85 10.29
CA ALA A 13 -21.43 6.75 11.32
C ALA A 13 -20.69 6.05 12.47
N THR A 14 -20.66 4.71 12.49
CA THR A 14 -19.73 3.94 13.33
C THR A 14 -18.31 4.28 12.89
N GLY A 15 -17.60 5.12 13.66
CA GLY A 15 -16.41 5.86 13.23
C GLY A 15 -15.29 5.07 12.53
N ASN A 16 -15.18 3.76 12.78
CA ASN A 16 -14.19 2.91 12.13
C ASN A 16 -14.44 2.67 10.62
N VAL A 17 -15.69 2.74 10.14
CA VAL A 17 -16.02 2.41 8.73
C VAL A 17 -15.64 3.53 7.78
N ILE A 18 -15.84 4.80 8.19
CA ILE A 18 -15.52 5.97 7.37
C ILE A 18 -14.01 6.09 7.18
N ASP A 19 -13.24 5.98 8.27
CA ASP A 19 -11.78 6.08 8.22
C ASP A 19 -11.17 4.96 7.38
N LEU A 20 -11.70 3.73 7.52
CA LEU A 20 -11.32 2.60 6.67
C LEU A 20 -11.65 2.86 5.19
N ALA A 21 -12.84 3.36 4.88
CA ALA A 21 -13.26 3.64 3.51
C ALA A 21 -12.34 4.69 2.86
N VAL A 22 -12.01 5.77 3.58
CA VAL A 22 -11.08 6.80 3.09
C VAL A 22 -9.69 6.20 2.86
N ALA A 23 -9.17 5.41 3.80
CA ALA A 23 -7.86 4.76 3.68
C ALA A 23 -7.79 3.84 2.45
N VAL A 24 -8.82 3.03 2.20
CA VAL A 24 -8.88 2.12 1.04
C VAL A 24 -8.94 2.87 -0.27
N VAL A 25 -9.80 3.90 -0.38
CA VAL A 25 -9.93 4.70 -1.61
C VAL A 25 -8.63 5.46 -1.90
N LEU A 26 -8.03 6.08 -0.88
CA LEU A 26 -6.78 6.80 -1.04
C LEU A 26 -5.62 5.85 -1.38
N GLY A 27 -5.58 4.67 -0.76
CA GLY A 27 -4.62 3.62 -1.10
C GLY A 27 -4.73 3.15 -2.55
N ALA A 28 -5.96 2.96 -3.06
CA ALA A 28 -6.20 2.61 -4.45
C ALA A 28 -5.74 3.72 -5.42
N ALA A 29 -6.01 4.99 -5.08
CA ALA A 29 -5.57 6.12 -5.89
C ALA A 29 -4.04 6.23 -5.94
N VAL A 30 -3.35 6.06 -4.80
CA VAL A 30 -1.88 6.07 -4.74
C VAL A 30 -1.30 4.91 -5.55
N LYS A 31 -1.89 3.71 -5.45
CA LYS A 31 -1.49 2.56 -6.28
C LYS A 31 -1.59 2.89 -7.78
N ALA A 32 -2.70 3.49 -8.22
CA ALA A 32 -2.89 3.84 -9.63
C ALA A 32 -1.82 4.82 -10.13
N VAL A 33 -1.41 5.80 -9.32
CA VAL A 33 -0.31 6.72 -9.68
C VAL A 33 1.01 5.98 -9.83
N ILE A 34 1.30 5.05 -8.92
CA ILE A 34 2.53 4.25 -8.98
C ILE A 34 2.52 3.32 -10.19
N ASP A 35 1.41 2.64 -10.46
CA ASP A 35 1.27 1.76 -11.63
C ASP A 35 1.53 2.55 -12.93
N ARG A 36 0.96 3.76 -13.04
CA ARG A 36 1.22 4.65 -14.19
C ARG A 36 2.68 5.08 -14.31
N PHE A 37 3.35 5.35 -13.19
CA PHE A 37 4.76 5.68 -13.19
C PHE A 37 5.62 4.48 -13.65
N MET A 38 5.27 3.27 -13.19
CA MET A 38 5.93 2.04 -13.63
C MET A 38 5.76 1.84 -15.14
N GLU A 39 4.54 1.96 -15.64
CA GLU A 39 4.23 1.81 -17.07
C GLU A 39 4.92 2.86 -17.94
N ALA A 40 4.93 4.13 -17.52
CA ALA A 40 5.39 5.25 -18.35
C ALA A 40 6.91 5.49 -18.27
N VAL A 41 7.55 5.14 -17.15
CA VAL A 41 8.96 5.47 -16.91
C VAL A 41 9.78 4.21 -16.77
N VAL A 42 9.41 3.33 -15.85
CA VAL A 42 10.26 2.19 -15.45
C VAL A 42 10.28 1.09 -16.53
N ASN A 43 9.12 0.69 -17.05
CA ASN A 43 9.03 -0.37 -18.06
C ASN A 43 9.77 0.00 -19.37
N PRO A 44 9.66 1.23 -19.92
CA PRO A 44 10.45 1.63 -21.08
C PRO A 44 11.96 1.67 -20.81
N LEU A 45 12.39 2.08 -19.60
CA LEU A 45 13.79 2.07 -19.19
C LEU A 45 14.36 0.65 -19.11
N ILE A 46 13.60 -0.28 -18.52
CA ILE A 46 13.94 -1.71 -18.53
C ILE A 46 13.99 -2.22 -19.97
N GLY A 47 13.01 -1.86 -20.79
CA GLY A 47 12.94 -2.21 -22.21
C GLY A 47 14.14 -1.73 -23.01
N ALA A 48 14.67 -0.54 -22.71
CA ALA A 48 15.85 0.01 -23.36
C ALA A 48 17.15 -0.70 -22.96
N ILE A 49 17.27 -1.16 -21.71
CA ILE A 49 18.46 -1.85 -21.21
C ILE A 49 18.47 -3.33 -21.63
N VAL A 50 17.31 -3.97 -21.61
CA VAL A 50 17.15 -5.42 -21.86
C VAL A 50 16.82 -5.71 -23.34
N GLY A 51 16.41 -4.70 -24.11
CA GLY A 51 16.01 -4.83 -25.52
C GLY A 51 14.59 -5.40 -25.72
N LYS A 52 13.90 -5.79 -24.63
CA LYS A 52 12.49 -6.19 -24.62
C LYS A 52 11.78 -5.59 -23.40
N PRO A 53 10.53 -5.11 -23.56
CA PRO A 53 9.78 -4.47 -22.47
C PRO A 53 9.52 -5.41 -21.28
N ASN A 54 9.45 -6.72 -21.50
CA ASN A 54 9.27 -7.73 -20.45
C ASN A 54 10.29 -8.87 -20.59
N LEU A 55 10.68 -9.47 -19.46
CA LEU A 55 11.48 -10.70 -19.43
C LEU A 55 10.63 -11.96 -19.67
N ASP A 56 9.35 -11.81 -20.03
CA ASP A 56 8.43 -12.92 -20.37
C ASP A 56 9.01 -13.89 -21.42
N SER A 57 9.89 -13.38 -22.29
CA SER A 57 10.60 -14.14 -23.32
C SER A 57 11.87 -14.86 -22.85
N PHE A 58 12.38 -14.55 -21.65
CA PHE A 58 13.49 -15.29 -21.03
C PHE A 58 12.89 -16.53 -20.36
N LEU A 59 13.30 -17.73 -20.77
CA LEU A 59 12.77 -19.02 -20.27
C LEU A 59 11.29 -19.29 -20.58
N THR A 60 10.82 -18.96 -21.79
CA THR A 60 9.56 -19.52 -22.27
C THR A 60 9.80 -20.97 -22.70
N ILE A 61 9.34 -21.93 -21.89
CA ILE A 61 9.30 -23.34 -22.31
C ILE A 61 7.93 -23.56 -22.95
N THR A 62 7.87 -23.50 -24.29
CA THR A 62 6.67 -23.85 -25.05
C THR A 62 6.54 -25.37 -25.05
N MET A 63 5.74 -25.93 -24.13
CA MET A 63 5.33 -27.33 -24.18
C MET A 63 4.21 -27.48 -25.22
N ARG A 64 4.57 -27.67 -26.48
CA ARG A 64 3.60 -27.94 -27.55
C ARG A 64 3.08 -29.37 -27.42
N ARG A 65 1.88 -29.54 -26.85
CA ARG A 65 1.14 -30.81 -26.87
C ARG A 65 -0.13 -30.64 -27.70
N GLY A 66 -0.02 -30.88 -29.01
CA GLY A 66 -1.17 -30.95 -29.92
C GLY A 66 -1.81 -29.60 -30.26
N GLN A 67 -2.50 -29.54 -31.39
CA GLN A 67 -2.94 -28.31 -32.07
C GLN A 67 -4.00 -27.44 -31.35
N GLU A 68 -4.36 -27.71 -30.10
CA GLU A 68 -5.47 -26.98 -29.44
C GLU A 68 -5.19 -26.47 -28.03
N ASN A 69 -4.03 -26.74 -27.42
CA ASN A 69 -3.70 -26.18 -26.10
C ASN A 69 -2.22 -25.83 -26.00
N GLU A 70 -1.88 -24.57 -26.31
CA GLU A 70 -0.59 -23.98 -25.94
C GLU A 70 -0.59 -23.61 -24.47
N SER A 71 -0.21 -24.56 -23.61
CA SER A 71 0.15 -24.26 -22.22
C SER A 71 1.55 -23.64 -22.21
N ILE A 72 1.61 -22.31 -22.35
CA ILE A 72 2.85 -21.55 -22.26
C ILE A 72 3.18 -21.35 -20.78
N VAL A 73 4.18 -22.08 -20.27
CA VAL A 73 4.73 -21.84 -18.92
C VAL A 73 5.88 -20.85 -19.05
N SER A 74 5.56 -19.57 -18.89
CA SER A 74 6.53 -18.48 -18.92
C SER A 74 7.12 -18.24 -17.53
N PHE A 75 8.21 -18.93 -17.19
CA PHE A 75 8.97 -18.63 -15.95
C PHE A 75 9.48 -17.18 -15.94
N GLY A 76 9.75 -16.61 -17.11
CA GLY A 76 10.10 -15.20 -17.29
C GLY A 76 9.00 -14.22 -16.86
N ALA A 77 7.73 -14.61 -16.91
CA ALA A 77 6.63 -13.75 -16.47
C ALA A 77 6.53 -13.64 -14.96
N VAL A 78 6.75 -14.75 -14.25
CA VAL A 78 6.84 -14.73 -12.78
C VAL A 78 8.04 -13.88 -12.34
N LEU A 79 9.19 -14.03 -12.99
CA LEU A 79 10.38 -13.23 -12.69
C LEU A 79 10.14 -11.74 -12.96
N THR A 80 9.48 -11.40 -14.07
CA THR A 80 9.08 -10.02 -14.39
C THR A 80 8.19 -9.43 -13.31
N GLN A 81 7.20 -10.19 -12.82
CA GLN A 81 6.31 -9.75 -11.73
C GLN A 81 7.06 -9.56 -10.41
N VAL A 82 8.01 -10.43 -10.08
CA VAL A 82 8.84 -10.26 -8.87
C VAL A 82 9.70 -9.00 -8.96
N ILE A 83 10.33 -8.75 -10.12
CA ILE A 83 11.13 -7.53 -10.34
C ILE A 83 10.24 -6.29 -10.23
N ASN A 84 9.05 -6.31 -10.83
CA ASN A 84 8.10 -5.21 -10.76
C ASN A 84 7.66 -4.94 -9.30
N LEU A 85 7.37 -6.01 -8.53
CA LEU A 85 7.04 -5.88 -7.11
C LEU A 85 8.16 -5.18 -6.32
N VAL A 86 9.41 -5.57 -6.55
CA VAL A 86 10.58 -4.96 -5.90
C VAL A 86 10.71 -3.48 -6.30
N LEU A 87 10.50 -3.16 -7.58
CA LEU A 87 10.58 -1.78 -8.09
C LEU A 87 9.47 -0.88 -7.55
N VAL A 88 8.23 -1.36 -7.49
CA VAL A 88 7.11 -0.66 -6.85
C VAL A 88 7.42 -0.37 -5.39
N GLY A 89 7.93 -1.37 -4.67
CA GLY A 89 8.37 -1.21 -3.28
C GLY A 89 9.48 -0.16 -3.14
N LEU A 90 10.47 -0.18 -4.04
CA LEU A 90 11.57 0.78 -4.05
C LEU A 90 11.10 2.22 -4.29
N VAL A 91 10.18 2.42 -5.25
CA VAL A 91 9.61 3.75 -5.53
C VAL A 91 8.78 4.26 -4.35
N LEU A 92 7.96 3.40 -3.75
CA LEU A 92 7.17 3.76 -2.58
C LEU A 92 8.07 4.11 -1.38
N PHE A 93 9.15 3.34 -1.18
CA PHE A 93 10.18 3.66 -0.19
C PHE A 93 10.85 5.01 -0.48
N LEU A 94 11.24 5.31 -1.72
CA LEU A 94 11.83 6.60 -2.08
C LEU A 94 10.85 7.76 -1.81
N CYS A 95 9.58 7.60 -2.14
CA CYS A 95 8.54 8.59 -1.89
C CYS A 95 8.40 8.87 -0.38
N VAL A 96 8.26 7.83 0.44
CA VAL A 96 8.14 7.96 1.90
C VAL A 96 9.42 8.50 2.52
N HIS A 97 10.59 8.03 2.06
CA HIS A 97 11.89 8.49 2.53
C HIS A 97 12.09 9.98 2.24
N THR A 98 11.74 10.43 1.03
CA THR A 98 11.84 11.83 0.63
C THR A 98 10.86 12.69 1.40
N TYR A 99 9.61 12.22 1.59
CA TYR A 99 8.62 12.89 2.42
C TYR A 99 9.09 13.04 3.88
N ASN A 100 9.62 11.97 4.48
CA ASN A 100 10.14 12.00 5.85
C ASN A 100 11.38 12.90 5.99
N ARG A 101 12.21 12.97 4.95
CA ARG A 101 13.36 13.87 4.90
C ARG A 101 12.93 15.34 4.80
N LEU A 102 11.90 15.64 4.03
CA LEU A 102 11.33 16.99 3.89
C LEU A 102 10.55 17.42 5.14
N LYS A 103 9.92 16.49 5.86
CA LYS A 103 9.25 16.74 7.15
C LYS A 103 10.20 16.97 8.32
N ARG A 104 11.52 16.77 8.14
CA ARG A 104 12.55 17.20 9.12
C ARG A 104 13.07 18.57 8.68
N PRO A 105 12.43 19.67 9.08
CA PRO A 105 12.82 20.33 10.33
C PRO A 105 11.69 21.09 11.04
N LYS A 106 11.11 20.47 12.08
CA LYS A 106 10.85 21.04 13.41
C LYS A 106 10.39 19.88 14.29
N GLU A 107 10.84 19.81 15.52
CA GLU A 107 10.10 19.13 16.57
C GLU A 107 8.74 19.83 16.73
N GLU A 108 7.83 19.64 15.78
CA GLU A 108 6.42 19.62 16.13
C GLU A 108 6.29 18.27 16.81
N SER A 109 6.26 18.30 18.14
CA SER A 109 5.82 17.16 18.94
C SER A 109 4.69 16.50 18.18
N ALA A 110 4.90 15.26 17.71
CA ALA A 110 3.77 14.38 17.50
C ALA A 110 2.93 14.58 18.77
N PRO A 111 1.64 14.95 18.68
CA PRO A 111 0.83 15.08 19.89
C PRO A 111 1.09 13.79 20.64
N ALA A 112 1.71 13.90 21.82
CA ALA A 112 2.08 12.74 22.62
C ALA A 112 0.83 11.88 22.61
N PRO A 113 0.92 10.58 22.24
CA PRO A 113 -0.26 9.74 22.03
C PRO A 113 -1.17 10.06 23.19
N THR A 114 -2.30 10.72 22.92
CA THR A 114 -3.13 11.32 23.96
C THR A 114 -3.34 10.20 24.93
N VAL A 115 -2.70 10.29 26.09
CA VAL A 115 -2.72 9.22 27.06
C VAL A 115 -4.22 8.95 27.21
N SER A 116 -4.67 7.77 26.77
CA SER A 116 -6.12 7.47 26.73
C SER A 116 -6.65 7.90 28.09
N ALA A 117 -7.79 8.57 28.15
CA ALA A 117 -8.28 9.11 29.43
C ALA A 117 -8.23 8.05 30.54
N GLU A 118 -8.40 6.78 30.17
CA GLU A 118 -8.13 5.60 30.99
C GLU A 118 -6.69 5.48 31.49
N VAL A 119 -5.68 5.54 30.63
CA VAL A 119 -4.26 5.47 31.03
C VAL A 119 -3.88 6.69 31.90
N GLY A 120 -4.50 7.85 31.68
CA GLY A 120 -4.36 9.02 32.55
C GLY A 120 -4.93 8.76 33.94
N LEU A 121 -6.18 8.31 34.01
CA LEU A 121 -6.86 7.92 35.26
C LEU A 121 -6.12 6.79 35.98
N LEU A 122 -5.60 5.79 35.26
CA LEU A 122 -4.82 4.70 35.86
C LEU A 122 -3.49 5.19 36.44
N THR A 123 -2.89 6.22 35.85
CA THR A 123 -1.69 6.87 36.39
C THR A 123 -2.01 7.61 37.69
N GLU A 124 -3.11 8.37 37.70
CA GLU A 124 -3.61 9.06 38.90
C GLU A 124 -3.98 8.08 40.02
N ILE A 125 -4.66 6.97 39.70
CA ILE A 125 -5.01 5.91 40.65
C ILE A 125 -3.74 5.25 41.21
N ARG A 126 -2.75 4.95 40.36
CA ARG A 126 -1.47 4.36 40.79
C ARG A 126 -0.75 5.28 41.77
N ASP A 127 -0.69 6.57 41.46
CA ASP A 127 0.03 7.54 42.29
C ASP A 127 -0.71 7.75 43.63
N ALA A 128 -2.05 7.81 43.62
CA ALA A 128 -2.87 7.85 44.84
C ALA A 128 -2.77 6.60 45.72
N LEU A 129 -2.53 5.42 45.14
CA LEU A 129 -2.28 4.18 45.89
C LEU A 129 -0.85 4.07 46.42
N ARG A 130 0.12 4.72 45.77
CA ARG A 130 1.52 4.73 46.23
C ARG A 130 1.73 5.60 47.46
N ASP A 131 0.88 6.62 47.62
CA ASP A 131 0.92 7.56 48.75
C ASP A 131 0.14 7.05 49.99
N ARG A 132 -0.45 5.84 49.94
CA ARG A 132 -1.09 5.15 51.06
C ARG A 132 -0.23 4.00 51.58
#